data_AF-A0A946HA86-F1
#
_entry.id   AF-A0A946HA86-F1
#
_cell.length_a   1.000
_cell.length_b   1.000
_cell.length_c   1.000
_cell.angle_alpha   90.00
_cell.angle_beta   90.00
_cell.angle_gamma   90.00
#
_symmetry.space_group_name_H-M   'P 1'
#
loop_
_entity.id
_entity.type
_entity.pdbx_description
1 polymer ?
#
loop_
_entity_poly.entity_id
_entity_poly.type
_entity_poly.pdbx_seq_one_letter_code
_entity_poly.pdbx_strand_id
1 'polypeptide(L)'
;MGQYPRLGKATVLARVFYATLKQHRGALKSICFAPVPRHDLHPCVRRYLTGLITAFQTLCEKVSSNLCDRPRSDDLLNWYDQNARVLPWRIAPALSKSGHLPDPYRVWLSEIMLQQTTVAAVKPYFLKFTSRWPDVRALASAQDPDVMAAWAGLGYYARARNLLKCARTVNDDHNGVFPQELSSLLKLPSIGPYTAAAISAIAFQQDATVLDGNVERVMARLHAVQTPLPDAKAELTQKAARLTPTARPGDYAQAVMDLGATVCT
;
A
#
# COMPACT_ATOMS: atom_id res chain seq x y z
N MET A 1 -16.11 19.31 17.09
CA MET A 1 -14.72 18.90 17.38
C MET A 1 -14.74 17.54 18.06
N GLY A 2 -14.67 16.45 17.29
CA GLY A 2 -14.63 15.09 17.85
C GLY A 2 -13.18 14.64 18.01
N GLN A 3 -12.73 14.44 19.25
CA GLN A 3 -11.44 13.83 19.56
C GLN A 3 -11.49 12.34 19.20
N TYR A 4 -11.02 11.97 18.02
CA TYR A 4 -10.67 10.59 17.73
C TYR A 4 -9.33 10.26 18.42
N PRO A 5 -9.22 9.17 19.19
CA PRO A 5 -7.97 8.81 19.83
C PRO A 5 -6.90 8.53 18.76
N ARG A 6 -5.69 9.05 18.96
CA ARG A 6 -4.53 8.82 18.10
C ARG A 6 -4.29 7.31 17.97
N LEU A 7 -4.62 6.73 16.82
CA LEU A 7 -4.25 5.35 16.51
C LEU A 7 -2.74 5.31 16.25
N GLY A 8 -1.96 5.07 17.30
CA GLY A 8 -0.51 4.92 17.21
C GLY A 8 -0.11 3.73 16.33
N LYS A 9 1.13 3.75 15.79
CA LYS A 9 1.72 2.69 14.96
C LYS A 9 1.47 1.27 15.49
N ALA A 10 1.43 1.10 16.81
CA ALA A 10 1.13 -0.14 17.51
C ALA A 10 -0.24 -0.75 17.17
N THR A 11 -1.27 0.05 16.87
CA THR A 11 -2.63 -0.46 16.60
C THR A 11 -2.76 -1.04 15.20
N VAL A 12 -2.10 -0.41 14.21
CA VAL A 12 -2.06 -0.92 12.83
C VAL A 12 -1.16 -2.15 12.74
N LEU A 13 0.00 -2.12 13.43
CA LEU A 13 0.85 -3.30 13.63
C LEU A 13 0.07 -4.43 14.31
N ALA A 14 -0.64 -4.18 15.41
CA ALA A 14 -1.42 -5.21 16.11
C ALA A 14 -2.45 -5.88 15.19
N ARG A 15 -3.09 -5.11 14.30
CA ARG A 15 -4.05 -5.66 13.34
C ARG A 15 -3.39 -6.46 12.20
N VAL A 16 -2.23 -6.03 11.70
CA VAL A 16 -1.44 -6.77 10.69
C VAL A 16 -0.78 -8.03 11.30
N PHE A 17 -0.22 -7.92 12.49
CA PHE A 17 0.50 -8.97 13.22
C PHE A 17 -0.45 -10.06 13.76
N TYR A 18 -1.68 -9.70 14.11
CA TYR A 18 -2.65 -10.66 14.64
C TYR A 18 -3.28 -11.58 13.58
N ALA A 19 -3.30 -11.16 12.31
CA ALA A 19 -3.73 -12.07 11.24
C ALA A 19 -2.78 -13.29 11.12
N THR A 20 -1.51 -13.14 11.49
CA THR A 20 -0.55 -14.23 11.68
C THR A 20 -0.85 -15.07 12.94
N LEU A 21 -1.26 -14.45 14.05
CA LEU A 21 -1.68 -15.17 15.27
C LEU A 21 -2.94 -16.04 15.05
N LYS A 22 -3.80 -15.71 14.08
CA LYS A 22 -4.95 -16.52 13.69
C LYS A 22 -4.56 -17.93 13.21
N GLN A 23 -3.37 -18.09 12.61
CA GLN A 23 -2.83 -19.40 12.20
C GLN A 23 -2.43 -20.26 13.41
N HIS A 24 -2.16 -19.63 14.56
CA HIS A 24 -1.88 -20.28 15.85
C HIS A 24 -3.10 -20.36 16.77
N ARG A 25 -4.32 -20.10 16.29
CA ARG A 25 -5.55 -20.26 17.08
C ARG A 25 -5.70 -21.68 17.66
N GLY A 26 -5.14 -22.69 16.99
CA GLY A 26 -5.04 -24.06 17.50
C GLY A 26 -4.04 -24.21 18.66
N ALA A 27 -2.88 -23.56 18.58
CA ALA A 27 -1.87 -23.56 19.64
C ALA A 27 -2.31 -22.71 20.86
N LEU A 28 -2.94 -21.55 20.62
CA LEU A 28 -3.57 -20.74 21.65
C LEU A 28 -4.74 -21.48 22.30
N LYS A 29 -5.55 -22.24 21.56
CA LYS A 29 -6.58 -23.10 22.16
C LYS A 29 -5.99 -24.22 23.02
N SER A 30 -4.92 -24.87 22.56
CA SER A 30 -4.20 -25.91 23.29
C SER A 30 -3.60 -25.40 24.61
N ILE A 31 -3.05 -24.18 24.61
CA ILE A 31 -2.41 -23.57 25.79
C ILE A 31 -3.43 -22.91 26.73
N CYS A 32 -4.47 -22.24 26.21
CA CYS A 32 -5.44 -21.47 27.01
C CYS A 32 -6.60 -22.30 27.57
N PHE A 33 -6.85 -23.50 27.03
CA PHE A 33 -7.97 -24.38 27.42
C PHE A 33 -7.51 -25.78 27.85
N ALA A 34 -6.23 -25.95 28.18
CA ALA A 34 -5.76 -27.18 28.80
C ALA A 34 -6.51 -27.41 30.13
N PRO A 35 -7.07 -28.61 30.37
CA PRO A 35 -7.74 -28.91 31.62
C PRO A 35 -6.76 -28.86 32.80
N VAL A 36 -7.18 -28.28 33.92
CA VAL A 36 -6.43 -28.34 35.18
C VAL A 36 -6.21 -29.82 35.54
N PRO A 37 -4.97 -30.25 35.88
CA PRO A 37 -4.71 -31.60 36.36
C PRO A 37 -5.64 -31.92 37.52
N ARG A 38 -6.45 -32.99 37.38
CA ARG A 38 -7.57 -33.28 38.29
C ARG A 38 -7.16 -33.97 39.60
N HIS A 39 -5.90 -34.35 39.76
CA HIS A 39 -5.44 -35.11 40.91
C HIS A 39 -4.35 -34.34 41.68
N ASP A 40 -4.53 -34.29 43.01
CA ASP A 40 -3.59 -33.84 44.06
C ASP A 40 -3.43 -32.35 44.39
N LEU A 41 -4.42 -31.49 44.10
CA LEU A 41 -4.36 -30.07 44.50
C LEU A 41 -5.28 -29.72 45.69
N HIS A 42 -4.71 -29.03 46.68
CA HIS A 42 -5.44 -28.50 47.84
C HIS A 42 -6.58 -27.54 47.38
N PRO A 43 -7.77 -27.54 48.02
CA PRO A 43 -8.93 -26.76 47.57
C PRO A 43 -8.67 -25.26 47.36
N CYS A 44 -7.86 -24.63 48.21
CA CYS A 44 -7.50 -23.21 48.07
C CYS A 44 -6.66 -22.93 46.81
N VAL A 45 -5.71 -23.82 46.49
CA VAL A 45 -4.86 -23.71 45.30
C VAL A 45 -5.68 -23.92 44.03
N ARG A 46 -6.61 -24.88 44.06
CA ARG A 46 -7.57 -25.12 42.97
C ARG A 46 -8.44 -23.89 42.70
N ARG A 47 -8.96 -23.24 43.74
CA ARG A 47 -9.79 -22.02 43.61
C ARG A 47 -9.00 -20.85 43.02
N TYR A 48 -7.76 -20.65 43.46
CA TYR A 48 -6.89 -19.60 42.93
C TYR A 48 -6.51 -19.83 41.46
N LEU A 49 -6.11 -21.05 41.10
CA LEU A 49 -5.77 -21.41 39.71
C LEU A 49 -6.99 -21.31 38.78
N THR A 50 -8.17 -21.70 39.24
CA THR A 50 -9.42 -21.56 38.46
C THR A 50 -9.70 -20.08 38.19
N GLY A 51 -9.55 -19.21 39.19
CA GLY A 51 -9.73 -17.76 39.02
C GLY A 51 -8.75 -17.14 38.03
N LEU A 52 -7.47 -17.52 38.08
CA LEU A 52 -6.46 -17.05 37.12
C LEU A 52 -6.73 -17.53 35.69
N ILE A 53 -7.11 -18.80 35.52
CA ILE A 53 -7.45 -19.35 34.21
C ILE A 53 -8.69 -18.67 33.64
N THR A 54 -9.74 -18.46 34.43
CA THR A 54 -10.94 -17.75 33.98
C THR A 54 -10.66 -16.29 33.64
N ALA A 55 -9.82 -15.59 34.41
CA ALA A 55 -9.40 -14.23 34.10
C ALA A 55 -8.59 -14.16 32.80
N PHE A 56 -7.68 -15.12 32.58
CA PHE A 56 -6.90 -15.23 31.37
C PHE A 56 -7.76 -15.59 30.15
N GLN A 57 -8.69 -16.55 30.28
CA GLN A 57 -9.66 -16.91 29.23
C GLN A 57 -10.56 -15.71 28.87
N THR A 58 -11.04 -14.97 29.86
CA THR A 58 -11.84 -13.75 29.66
C THR A 58 -11.03 -12.66 28.95
N LEU A 59 -9.75 -12.51 29.30
CA LEU A 59 -8.84 -11.60 28.62
C LEU A 59 -8.62 -12.05 27.17
N CYS A 60 -8.38 -13.35 26.92
CA CYS A 60 -8.26 -13.92 25.58
C CYS A 60 -9.53 -13.71 24.75
N GLU A 61 -10.72 -13.83 25.33
CA GLU A 61 -12.00 -13.59 24.66
C GLU A 61 -12.23 -12.10 24.35
N LYS A 62 -11.94 -11.20 25.29
CA LYS A 62 -12.01 -9.73 25.07
C LYS A 62 -11.00 -9.27 24.02
N VAL A 63 -9.80 -9.85 24.02
CA VAL A 63 -8.77 -9.59 23.01
C VAL A 63 -9.22 -10.19 21.67
N SER A 64 -9.72 -11.43 21.64
CA SER A 64 -10.17 -12.06 20.40
C SER A 64 -11.43 -11.42 19.79
N SER A 65 -12.33 -10.84 20.58
CA SER A 65 -13.55 -10.16 20.10
C SER A 65 -13.24 -8.77 19.53
N ASN A 66 -12.38 -7.98 20.18
CA ASN A 66 -11.89 -6.71 19.64
C ASN A 66 -10.94 -6.87 18.43
N LEU A 67 -10.37 -8.07 18.25
CA LEU A 67 -9.48 -8.41 17.14
C LEU A 67 -10.18 -9.24 16.05
N CYS A 68 -11.49 -9.45 16.15
CA CYS A 68 -12.29 -10.21 15.17
C CYS A 68 -12.72 -9.34 13.97
N ASP A 69 -12.50 -8.03 14.03
CA ASP A 69 -12.79 -7.15 12.91
C ASP A 69 -11.82 -7.47 11.76
N ARG A 70 -12.38 -7.86 10.62
CA ARG A 70 -11.64 -7.98 9.37
C ARG A 70 -10.88 -6.67 9.13
N PRO A 71 -9.67 -6.69 8.55
CA PRO A 71 -8.99 -5.45 8.19
C PRO A 71 -9.92 -4.59 7.34
N ARG A 72 -10.23 -3.38 7.83
CA ARG A 72 -11.10 -2.43 7.13
C ARG A 72 -10.23 -1.39 6.45
N SER A 73 -10.53 -1.09 5.21
CA SER A 73 -9.89 -0.02 4.43
C SER A 73 -9.92 1.32 5.18
N ASP A 74 -11.02 1.62 5.86
CA ASP A 74 -11.19 2.86 6.66
C ASP A 74 -10.15 3.02 7.76
N ASP A 75 -9.76 1.92 8.43
CA ASP A 75 -8.77 1.99 9.49
C ASP A 75 -7.39 2.38 8.94
N LEU A 76 -7.04 1.86 7.76
CA LEU A 76 -5.81 2.21 7.07
C LEU A 76 -5.86 3.63 6.51
N LEU A 77 -6.99 4.05 5.94
CA LEU A 77 -7.19 5.42 5.45
C LEU A 77 -7.10 6.45 6.59
N ASN A 78 -7.70 6.16 7.74
CA ASN A 78 -7.60 7.03 8.93
C ASN A 78 -6.15 7.16 9.43
N TRP A 79 -5.39 6.06 9.39
CA TRP A 79 -3.95 6.11 9.68
C TRP A 79 -3.21 6.95 8.63
N TYR A 80 -3.50 6.75 7.34
CA TYR A 80 -2.86 7.46 6.24
C TYR A 80 -3.11 8.96 6.31
N ASP A 81 -4.32 9.39 6.66
CA ASP A 81 -4.66 10.81 6.82
C ASP A 81 -3.75 11.55 7.82
N GLN A 82 -3.18 10.82 8.79
CA GLN A 82 -2.30 11.37 9.82
C GLN A 82 -0.82 11.07 9.59
N ASN A 83 -0.49 10.07 8.76
CA ASN A 83 0.86 9.52 8.62
C ASN A 83 1.39 9.52 7.18
N ALA A 84 0.61 10.00 6.20
CA ALA A 84 1.01 10.05 4.80
C ALA A 84 2.35 10.76 4.64
N ARG A 85 3.27 10.12 3.92
CA ARG A 85 4.57 10.73 3.61
C ARG A 85 4.37 11.91 2.67
N VAL A 86 5.00 13.03 3.00
CA VAL A 86 5.09 14.19 2.10
C VAL A 86 6.13 13.90 1.01
N LEU A 87 5.64 13.71 -0.22
CA LEU A 87 6.45 13.39 -1.40
C LEU A 87 6.07 14.34 -2.55
N PRO A 88 7.03 14.83 -3.37
CA PRO A 88 6.76 15.83 -4.42
C PRO A 88 5.75 15.43 -5.49
N TRP A 89 5.54 14.13 -5.69
CA TRP A 89 4.59 13.56 -6.67
C TRP A 89 3.24 13.19 -6.05
N ARG A 90 3.05 13.41 -4.75
CA ARG A 90 1.78 13.16 -4.05
C ARG A 90 1.13 14.47 -3.65
N ILE A 91 -0.20 14.45 -3.57
CA ILE A 91 -0.96 15.49 -2.87
C ILE A 91 -1.26 15.02 -1.45
N ALA A 92 -1.53 15.96 -0.54
CA ALA A 92 -1.93 15.61 0.81
C ALA A 92 -3.30 14.91 0.83
N PRO A 93 -3.56 13.95 1.75
CA PRO A 93 -4.87 13.29 1.85
C PRO A 93 -6.03 14.27 2.07
N ALA A 94 -5.79 15.39 2.76
CA ALA A 94 -6.78 16.44 2.93
C ALA A 94 -7.22 17.09 1.59
N LEU A 95 -6.29 17.25 0.65
CA LEU A 95 -6.59 17.76 -0.69
C LEU A 95 -7.38 16.73 -1.50
N SER A 96 -6.96 15.46 -1.48
CA SER A 96 -7.67 14.34 -2.11
C SER A 96 -9.13 14.25 -1.65
N LYS A 97 -9.37 14.33 -0.33
CA LYS A 97 -10.72 14.38 0.26
C LYS A 97 -11.58 15.56 -0.18
N SER A 98 -10.95 16.69 -0.51
CA SER A 98 -11.64 17.89 -1.02
C SER A 98 -11.91 17.85 -2.53
N GLY A 99 -11.63 16.73 -3.19
CA GLY A 99 -11.88 16.52 -4.62
C GLY A 99 -10.72 16.91 -5.54
N HIS A 100 -9.56 17.29 -4.99
CA HIS A 100 -8.37 17.53 -5.82
C HIS A 100 -7.77 16.20 -6.24
N LEU A 101 -7.43 16.07 -7.53
CA LEU A 101 -6.78 14.88 -8.06
C LEU A 101 -5.28 15.12 -8.28
N PRO A 102 -4.43 14.11 -8.02
CA PRO A 102 -3.03 14.15 -8.44
C PRO A 102 -2.93 14.27 -9.96
N ASP A 103 -1.96 15.06 -10.43
CA ASP A 103 -1.65 15.15 -11.85
C ASP A 103 -1.14 13.78 -12.39
N PRO A 104 -1.81 13.19 -13.40
CA PRO A 104 -1.39 11.92 -14.00
C PRO A 104 0.05 11.92 -14.52
N TYR A 105 0.52 13.04 -15.07
CA TYR A 105 1.90 13.17 -15.56
C TYR A 105 2.91 12.98 -14.42
N ARG A 106 2.65 13.63 -13.28
CA ARG A 106 3.49 13.57 -12.07
C ARG A 106 3.45 12.19 -11.42
N VAL A 107 2.27 11.56 -11.37
CA VAL A 107 2.13 10.18 -10.87
C VAL A 107 2.95 9.24 -11.74
N TRP A 108 2.69 9.21 -13.05
CA TRP A 108 3.39 8.36 -14.01
C TRP A 108 4.92 8.55 -13.96
N LEU A 109 5.39 9.80 -14.04
CA LEU A 109 6.82 10.10 -13.99
C LEU A 109 7.48 9.54 -12.73
N SER A 110 6.84 9.70 -11.57
CA SER A 110 7.35 9.17 -10.31
C SER A 110 7.39 7.64 -10.29
N GLU A 111 6.37 6.98 -10.83
CA GLU A 111 6.32 5.51 -10.91
C GLU A 111 7.45 4.96 -11.77
N ILE A 112 7.74 5.57 -12.93
CA ILE A 112 8.87 5.16 -13.77
C ILE A 112 10.21 5.42 -13.07
N MET A 113 10.37 6.56 -12.40
CA MET A 113 11.60 6.88 -11.66
C MET A 113 11.84 5.92 -10.49
N LEU A 114 10.80 5.53 -9.76
CA LEU A 114 10.87 4.66 -8.58
C LEU A 114 11.12 3.18 -8.91
N GLN A 115 11.02 2.77 -10.18
CA GLN A 115 11.43 1.43 -10.59
C GLN A 115 12.92 1.20 -10.28
N GLN A 116 13.20 0.26 -9.38
CA GLN A 116 14.57 -0.11 -8.97
C GLN A 116 15.40 1.10 -8.48
N THR A 117 14.75 2.14 -7.94
CA THR A 117 15.43 3.34 -7.40
C THR A 117 14.75 3.75 -6.09
N THR A 118 15.53 4.25 -5.13
CA THR A 118 14.99 4.62 -3.82
C THR A 118 14.29 5.98 -3.86
N VAL A 119 13.32 6.19 -2.96
CA VAL A 119 12.62 7.47 -2.80
C VAL A 119 13.60 8.64 -2.57
N ALA A 120 14.64 8.42 -1.78
CA ALA A 120 15.64 9.45 -1.48
C ALA A 120 16.40 9.89 -2.73
N ALA A 121 16.79 8.95 -3.59
CA ALA A 121 17.45 9.26 -4.86
C ALA A 121 16.49 9.92 -5.86
N VAL A 122 15.22 9.50 -5.94
CA VAL A 122 14.26 10.04 -6.92
C VAL A 122 13.84 11.49 -6.64
N LYS A 123 13.68 11.89 -5.37
CA LYS A 123 13.20 13.23 -4.98
C LYS A 123 13.85 14.40 -5.75
N PRO A 124 15.19 14.57 -5.75
CA PRO A 124 15.82 15.68 -6.45
C PRO A 124 15.66 15.61 -7.98
N TYR A 125 15.68 14.42 -8.56
CA TYR A 125 15.48 14.26 -10.01
C TYR A 125 14.05 14.60 -10.42
N PHE A 126 13.07 14.16 -9.66
CA PHE A 126 11.67 14.46 -9.92
C PHE A 126 11.43 15.98 -9.94
N LEU A 127 11.97 16.71 -8.96
CA LEU A 127 11.86 18.17 -8.91
C LEU A 127 12.55 18.84 -10.10
N LYS A 128 13.77 18.40 -10.47
CA LYS A 128 14.48 18.93 -11.64
C LYS A 128 13.72 18.67 -12.95
N PHE A 129 13.18 17.46 -13.13
CA PHE A 129 12.41 17.08 -14.30
C PHE A 129 11.14 17.92 -14.42
N THR A 130 10.33 17.98 -13.37
CA THR A 130 9.07 18.72 -13.38
C THR A 130 9.25 20.23 -13.44
N SER A 131 10.41 20.76 -13.01
CA SER A 131 10.75 22.16 -13.25
C SER A 131 11.12 22.45 -14.71
N ARG A 132 11.78 21.52 -15.40
CA ARG A 132 12.23 21.69 -16.79
C ARG A 132 11.13 21.36 -17.81
N TRP A 133 10.35 20.33 -17.51
CA TRP A 133 9.23 19.84 -18.30
C TRP A 133 8.02 19.73 -17.38
N PRO A 134 7.23 20.82 -17.25
CA PRO A 134 6.14 20.89 -16.28
C PRO A 134 4.96 19.98 -16.58
N ASP A 135 4.79 19.57 -17.85
CA ASP A 135 3.75 18.67 -18.29
C ASP A 135 4.25 17.66 -19.33
N VAL A 136 3.36 16.73 -19.72
CA VAL A 136 3.68 15.68 -20.69
C VAL A 136 3.99 16.24 -22.09
N ARG A 137 3.41 17.37 -22.49
CA ARG A 137 3.64 18.00 -23.80
C ARG A 137 5.05 18.59 -23.85
N ALA A 138 5.44 19.31 -22.81
CA ALA A 138 6.79 19.83 -22.66
C ALA A 138 7.83 18.71 -22.68
N LEU A 139 7.57 17.58 -22.00
CA LEU A 139 8.45 16.42 -22.04
C LEU A 139 8.47 15.77 -23.44
N ALA A 140 7.33 15.65 -24.12
CA ALA A 140 7.23 15.07 -25.46
C ALA A 140 8.03 15.87 -26.51
N SER A 141 8.01 17.20 -26.40
CA SER A 141 8.78 18.11 -27.26
C SER A 141 10.27 18.18 -26.93
N ALA A 142 10.72 17.55 -25.85
CA ALA A 142 12.12 17.56 -25.47
C ALA A 142 13.00 16.79 -26.47
N GLN A 143 14.23 17.27 -26.67
CA GLN A 143 15.23 16.53 -27.41
C GLN A 143 15.72 15.33 -26.59
N ASP A 144 15.92 14.18 -27.23
CA ASP A 144 16.41 12.96 -26.58
C ASP A 144 17.68 13.18 -25.72
N PRO A 145 18.73 13.90 -26.19
CA PRO A 145 19.93 14.14 -25.40
C PRO A 145 19.66 14.91 -24.11
N ASP A 146 18.73 15.87 -24.11
CA ASP A 146 18.38 16.64 -22.92
C ASP A 146 17.75 15.77 -21.84
N VAL A 147 16.87 14.86 -22.23
CA VAL A 147 16.22 13.91 -21.31
C VAL A 147 17.24 12.91 -20.78
N MET A 148 18.14 12.39 -21.62
CA MET A 148 19.20 11.48 -21.17
C MET A 148 20.15 12.16 -20.18
N ALA A 149 20.55 13.41 -20.45
CA ALA A 149 21.40 14.18 -19.56
C ALA A 149 20.72 14.49 -18.23
N ALA A 150 19.41 14.79 -18.23
CA ALA A 150 18.65 14.98 -17.01
C ALA A 150 18.48 13.69 -16.19
N TRP A 151 18.39 12.54 -16.86
CA TRP A 151 18.25 11.21 -16.23
C TRP A 151 19.58 10.62 -15.73
N ALA A 152 20.72 11.16 -16.17
CA ALA A 152 22.04 10.64 -15.84
C ALA A 152 22.22 10.52 -14.32
N GLY A 153 22.52 9.30 -13.86
CA GLY A 153 22.66 8.97 -12.44
C GLY A 153 21.46 8.23 -11.81
N LEU A 154 20.29 8.18 -12.46
CA LEU A 154 19.16 7.34 -12.01
C LEU A 154 19.28 5.86 -12.41
N GLY A 155 20.22 5.51 -13.30
CA GLY A 155 20.41 4.16 -13.81
C GLY A 155 19.33 3.71 -14.82
N TYR A 156 19.60 2.59 -15.49
CA TYR A 156 18.74 1.99 -16.52
C TYR A 156 18.20 2.99 -17.55
N TYR A 157 19.07 3.55 -18.40
CA TYR A 157 18.72 4.54 -19.44
C TYR A 157 17.61 4.11 -20.41
N ALA A 158 17.31 2.81 -20.52
CA ALA A 158 16.15 2.33 -21.24
C ALA A 158 14.84 2.92 -20.69
N ARG A 159 14.73 3.14 -19.37
CA ARG A 159 13.57 3.81 -18.75
C ARG A 159 13.39 5.22 -19.27
N ALA A 160 14.47 6.00 -19.37
CA ALA A 160 14.42 7.36 -19.87
C ALA A 160 13.96 7.44 -21.34
N ARG A 161 14.49 6.54 -22.19
CA ARG A 161 14.09 6.48 -23.61
C ARG A 161 12.63 6.09 -23.76
N ASN A 162 12.20 5.09 -23.00
CA ASN A 162 10.81 4.62 -23.01
C ASN A 162 9.85 5.66 -22.42
N LEU A 163 10.26 6.38 -21.37
CA LEU A 163 9.54 7.51 -20.81
C LEU A 163 9.27 8.56 -21.89
N LEU A 164 10.30 8.99 -22.62
CA LEU A 164 10.15 9.98 -23.69
C LEU A 164 9.27 9.46 -24.84
N LYS A 165 9.44 8.20 -25.25
CA LYS A 165 8.56 7.55 -26.23
C LYS A 165 7.10 7.57 -25.79
N CYS A 166 6.82 7.21 -24.54
CA CYS A 166 5.47 7.23 -23.99
C CYS A 166 4.91 8.66 -23.88
N ALA A 167 5.72 9.66 -23.50
CA ALA A 167 5.29 11.05 -23.49
C ALA A 167 4.84 11.52 -24.88
N ARG A 168 5.60 11.16 -25.91
CA ARG A 168 5.25 11.44 -27.32
C ARG A 168 3.96 10.74 -27.73
N THR A 169 3.79 9.45 -27.43
CA THR A 169 2.52 8.75 -27.67
C THR A 169 1.33 9.40 -26.97
N VAL A 170 1.48 9.82 -25.71
CA VAL A 170 0.40 10.53 -25.00
C VAL A 170 0.11 11.90 -25.64
N ASN A 171 1.14 12.62 -26.08
CA ASN A 171 0.96 13.89 -26.79
C ASN A 171 0.22 13.70 -28.11
N ASP A 172 0.69 12.78 -28.94
CA ASP A 172 0.27 12.65 -30.34
C ASP A 172 -1.05 11.90 -30.46
N ASP A 173 -1.22 10.78 -29.75
CA ASP A 173 -2.38 9.89 -29.89
C ASP A 173 -3.50 10.22 -28.89
N HIS A 174 -3.17 10.92 -27.79
CA HIS A 174 -4.10 11.25 -26.72
C HIS A 174 -4.19 12.76 -26.43
N ASN A 175 -3.74 13.60 -27.36
CA ASN A 175 -3.78 15.06 -27.27
C ASN A 175 -3.17 15.62 -25.97
N GLY A 176 -2.10 14.98 -25.48
CA GLY A 176 -1.40 15.38 -24.26
C GLY A 176 -2.17 15.15 -22.96
N VAL A 177 -3.14 14.22 -22.97
CA VAL A 177 -3.91 13.84 -21.77
C VAL A 177 -3.76 12.33 -21.55
N PHE A 178 -3.35 11.93 -20.35
CA PHE A 178 -3.31 10.50 -20.01
C PHE A 178 -4.72 9.91 -20.02
N PRO A 179 -4.92 8.74 -20.65
CA PRO A 179 -6.20 8.05 -20.57
C PRO A 179 -6.47 7.59 -19.13
N GLN A 180 -7.74 7.61 -18.73
CA GLN A 180 -8.15 7.27 -17.35
C GLN A 180 -8.32 5.75 -17.16
N GLU A 181 -8.79 5.09 -18.21
CA GLU A 181 -9.11 3.67 -18.23
C GLU A 181 -7.85 2.80 -18.17
N LEU A 182 -7.87 1.80 -17.29
CA LEU A 182 -6.78 0.84 -17.10
C LEU A 182 -6.37 0.17 -18.43
N SER A 183 -7.35 -0.24 -19.23
CA SER A 183 -7.14 -0.92 -20.51
C SER A 183 -6.48 -0.02 -21.57
N SER A 184 -6.70 1.29 -21.50
CA SER A 184 -6.06 2.28 -22.37
C SER A 184 -4.66 2.62 -21.90
N LEU A 185 -4.45 2.74 -20.58
CA LEU A 185 -3.12 2.94 -20.00
C LEU A 185 -2.16 1.78 -20.33
N LEU A 186 -2.66 0.54 -20.34
CA LEU A 186 -1.90 -0.66 -20.72
C LEU A 186 -1.40 -0.67 -22.17
N LYS A 187 -2.00 0.13 -23.06
CA LYS A 187 -1.56 0.23 -24.46
C LYS A 187 -0.41 1.22 -24.63
N LEU A 188 -0.15 2.06 -23.64
CA LEU A 188 0.93 3.04 -23.71
C LEU A 188 2.30 2.36 -23.60
N PRO A 189 3.32 2.82 -24.36
CA PRO A 189 4.65 2.25 -24.31
C PRO A 189 5.20 2.21 -22.89
N SER A 190 5.76 1.06 -22.49
CA SER A 190 6.39 0.84 -21.18
C SER A 190 5.50 1.00 -19.93
N ILE A 191 4.18 1.11 -20.10
CA ILE A 191 3.22 1.06 -19.00
C ILE A 191 2.75 -0.39 -18.82
N GLY A 192 3.32 -1.06 -17.81
CA GLY A 192 2.88 -2.40 -17.40
C GLY A 192 1.68 -2.39 -16.46
N PRO A 193 1.15 -3.57 -16.07
CA PRO A 193 -0.04 -3.70 -15.23
C PRO A 193 0.03 -2.91 -13.91
N TYR A 194 1.19 -2.92 -13.25
CA TYR A 194 1.39 -2.16 -12.02
C TYR A 194 1.24 -0.65 -12.25
N THR A 195 1.98 -0.08 -13.21
CA THR A 195 1.98 1.36 -13.48
C THR A 195 0.63 1.83 -14.01
N ALA A 196 -0.04 1.02 -14.84
CA ALA A 196 -1.40 1.30 -15.29
C ALA A 196 -2.38 1.37 -14.10
N ALA A 197 -2.34 0.39 -13.20
CA ALA A 197 -3.19 0.37 -12.01
C ALA A 197 -2.88 1.55 -11.08
N ALA A 198 -1.59 1.88 -10.87
CA ALA A 198 -1.18 3.01 -10.05
C ALA A 198 -1.71 4.34 -10.60
N ILE A 199 -1.55 4.61 -11.90
CA ILE A 199 -2.09 5.83 -12.54
C ILE A 199 -3.62 5.86 -12.43
N SER A 200 -4.29 4.77 -12.79
CA SER A 200 -5.76 4.67 -12.80
C SER A 200 -6.35 4.91 -11.41
N ALA A 201 -5.81 4.27 -10.37
CA ALA A 201 -6.27 4.47 -9.00
C ALA A 201 -5.88 5.84 -8.42
N ILE A 202 -4.63 6.26 -8.56
CA ILE A 202 -4.10 7.45 -7.87
C ILE A 202 -4.55 8.74 -8.55
N ALA A 203 -4.40 8.83 -9.87
CA ALA A 203 -4.66 10.06 -10.60
C ALA A 203 -6.14 10.20 -10.99
N PHE A 204 -6.84 9.07 -11.18
CA PHE A 204 -8.20 9.06 -11.71
C PHE A 204 -9.26 8.45 -10.78
N GLN A 205 -8.86 8.00 -9.57
CA GLN A 205 -9.76 7.39 -8.57
C GLN A 205 -10.57 6.21 -9.12
N GLN A 206 -10.03 5.50 -10.11
CA GLN A 206 -10.66 4.31 -10.68
C GLN A 206 -10.45 3.10 -9.76
N ASP A 207 -11.36 2.13 -9.86
CA ASP A 207 -11.25 0.85 -9.17
C ASP A 207 -10.17 -0.02 -9.82
N ALA A 208 -8.91 0.25 -9.45
CA ALA A 208 -7.75 -0.49 -9.90
C ALA A 208 -6.93 -0.95 -8.70
N THR A 209 -6.65 -2.25 -8.65
CA THR A 209 -5.85 -2.85 -7.57
C THR A 209 -4.37 -2.70 -7.87
N VAL A 210 -3.68 -1.89 -7.06
CA VAL A 210 -2.24 -1.67 -7.18
C VAL A 210 -1.48 -2.70 -6.36
N LEU A 211 -0.54 -3.41 -7.00
CA LEU A 211 0.26 -4.46 -6.36
C LEU A 211 1.75 -4.28 -6.67
N ASP A 212 2.49 -3.67 -5.74
CA ASP A 212 3.97 -3.66 -5.72
C ASP A 212 4.51 -4.61 -4.65
N GLY A 213 5.84 -4.70 -4.52
CA GLY A 213 6.47 -5.53 -3.49
C GLY A 213 6.11 -5.13 -2.04
N ASN A 214 5.71 -3.88 -1.79
CA ASN A 214 5.22 -3.44 -0.47
C ASN A 214 3.83 -4.02 -0.21
N VAL A 215 2.92 -3.89 -1.17
CA VAL A 215 1.58 -4.43 -1.09
C VAL A 215 1.62 -5.96 -1.04
N GLU A 216 2.43 -6.63 -1.85
CA GLU A 216 2.62 -8.09 -1.82
C GLU A 216 3.01 -8.55 -0.41
N ARG A 217 3.98 -7.89 0.22
CA ARG A 217 4.43 -8.21 1.59
C ARG A 217 3.34 -7.97 2.63
N VAL A 218 2.61 -6.85 2.55
CA VAL A 218 1.49 -6.56 3.46
C VAL A 218 0.40 -7.61 3.30
N MET A 219 -0.02 -7.91 2.08
CA MET A 219 -1.09 -8.86 1.79
C MET A 219 -0.71 -10.29 2.18
N ALA A 220 0.55 -10.70 1.92
CA ALA A 220 1.03 -12.01 2.29
C ALA A 220 1.00 -12.21 3.82
N ARG A 221 1.48 -11.23 4.58
CA ARG A 221 1.46 -11.28 6.05
C ARG A 221 0.04 -11.20 6.62
N LEU A 222 -0.77 -10.28 6.09
CA LEU A 222 -2.16 -10.07 6.52
C LEU A 222 -3.05 -11.28 6.27
N HIS A 223 -2.75 -12.09 5.27
CA HIS A 223 -3.56 -13.26 4.94
C HIS A 223 -2.84 -14.60 5.14
N ALA A 224 -1.66 -14.57 5.78
CA ALA A 224 -0.81 -15.73 6.01
C ALA A 224 -0.57 -16.58 4.74
N VAL A 225 -0.34 -15.92 3.60
CA VAL A 225 -0.01 -16.59 2.34
C VAL A 225 1.44 -17.06 2.39
N GLN A 226 1.63 -18.37 2.26
CA GLN A 226 2.96 -19.02 2.31
C GLN A 226 3.49 -19.42 0.93
N THR A 227 2.63 -19.42 -0.09
CA THR A 227 3.03 -19.64 -1.48
C THR A 227 4.14 -18.66 -1.86
N PRO A 228 5.26 -19.12 -2.43
CA PRO A 228 6.32 -18.22 -2.86
C PRO A 228 5.90 -17.39 -4.08
N LEU A 229 6.58 -16.27 -4.31
CA LEU A 229 6.49 -15.54 -5.58
C LEU A 229 7.31 -16.29 -6.65
N PRO A 230 6.87 -16.30 -7.92
CA PRO A 230 5.75 -15.52 -8.48
C PRO A 230 4.36 -16.15 -8.33
N ASP A 231 4.25 -17.42 -7.92
CA ASP A 231 2.99 -18.19 -7.93
C ASP A 231 1.89 -17.57 -7.04
N ALA A 232 2.27 -16.92 -5.95
CA ALA A 232 1.32 -16.23 -5.05
C ALA A 232 0.67 -14.98 -5.67
N LYS A 233 1.18 -14.46 -6.79
CA LYS A 233 0.80 -13.12 -7.28
C LYS A 233 -0.70 -12.99 -7.59
N ALA A 234 -1.30 -14.01 -8.20
CA ALA A 234 -2.73 -14.01 -8.50
C ALA A 234 -3.57 -14.02 -7.21
N GLU A 235 -3.17 -14.84 -6.24
CA GLU A 235 -3.84 -14.93 -4.94
C GLU A 235 -3.75 -13.59 -4.16
N LEU A 236 -2.57 -12.97 -4.13
CA LEU A 236 -2.35 -11.68 -3.47
C LEU A 236 -3.11 -10.55 -4.14
N THR A 237 -3.18 -10.54 -5.48
CA THR A 237 -3.98 -9.56 -6.24
C THR A 237 -5.46 -9.68 -5.84
N GLN A 238 -6.00 -10.89 -5.78
CA GLN A 238 -7.40 -11.10 -5.41
C GLN A 238 -7.70 -10.65 -3.97
N LYS A 239 -6.77 -10.88 -3.05
CA LYS A 239 -6.93 -10.44 -1.65
C LYS A 239 -6.85 -8.91 -1.53
N ALA A 240 -5.91 -8.28 -2.23
CA ALA A 240 -5.80 -6.83 -2.30
C ALA A 240 -7.09 -6.21 -2.85
N ALA A 241 -7.61 -6.74 -3.96
CA ALA A 241 -8.83 -6.25 -4.60
C ALA A 241 -10.05 -6.27 -3.67
N ARG A 242 -10.19 -7.30 -2.82
CA ARG A 242 -11.29 -7.38 -1.84
C ARG A 242 -11.20 -6.33 -0.73
N LEU A 243 -10.03 -5.75 -0.50
CA LEU A 243 -9.80 -4.72 0.51
C LEU A 243 -9.74 -3.32 -0.08
N THR A 244 -9.53 -3.18 -1.39
CA THR A 244 -9.59 -1.89 -2.09
C THR A 244 -10.98 -1.27 -1.91
N PRO A 245 -11.09 -0.09 -1.28
CA PRO A 245 -12.37 0.59 -1.14
C PRO A 245 -12.78 1.24 -2.46
N THR A 246 -14.08 1.37 -2.67
CA THR A 246 -14.65 2.18 -3.76
C THR A 246 -14.41 3.67 -3.55
N ALA A 247 -14.36 4.12 -2.29
CA ALA A 247 -14.03 5.48 -1.93
C ALA A 247 -12.53 5.64 -1.70
N ARG A 248 -11.92 6.64 -2.35
CA ARG A 248 -10.48 6.97 -2.26
C ARG A 248 -9.54 5.79 -2.58
N PRO A 249 -9.75 5.01 -3.67
CA PRO A 249 -8.88 3.89 -4.02
C PRO A 249 -7.42 4.32 -4.21
N GLY A 250 -7.18 5.53 -4.73
CA GLY A 250 -5.84 6.10 -4.88
C GLY A 250 -5.11 6.30 -3.55
N ASP A 251 -5.77 6.92 -2.56
CA ASP A 251 -5.19 7.12 -1.23
C ASP A 251 -4.98 5.78 -0.52
N TYR A 252 -5.92 4.83 -0.69
CA TYR A 252 -5.78 3.48 -0.12
C TYR A 252 -4.56 2.76 -0.69
N ALA A 253 -4.36 2.78 -2.01
CA ALA A 253 -3.17 2.18 -2.64
C ALA A 253 -1.87 2.79 -2.05
N GLN A 254 -1.80 4.11 -1.94
CA GLN A 254 -0.66 4.79 -1.36
C GLN A 254 -0.48 4.50 0.14
N ALA A 255 -1.58 4.30 0.88
CA ALA A 255 -1.55 3.94 2.29
C ALA A 255 -0.97 2.54 2.50
N VAL A 256 -1.35 1.56 1.67
CA VAL A 256 -0.78 0.20 1.75
C VAL A 256 0.71 0.22 1.41
N MET A 257 1.11 0.98 0.38
CA MET A 257 2.53 1.17 0.05
C MET A 257 3.31 1.79 1.21
N ASP A 258 2.77 2.83 1.85
CA ASP A 258 3.41 3.50 2.99
C ASP A 258 3.49 2.58 4.21
N LEU A 259 2.45 1.79 4.46
CA LEU A 259 2.45 0.77 5.51
C LEU A 259 3.55 -0.26 5.27
N GLY A 260 3.65 -0.82 4.06
CA GLY A 260 4.71 -1.74 3.69
C GLY A 260 6.09 -1.11 3.85
N ALA A 261 6.27 0.12 3.36
CA ALA A 261 7.57 0.78 3.35
C ALA A 261 8.06 1.23 4.75
N THR A 262 7.16 1.47 5.72
CA THR A 262 7.52 2.14 6.99
C THR A 262 7.19 1.36 8.25
N VAL A 263 6.33 0.35 8.15
CA VAL A 263 5.82 -0.39 9.31
C VAL A 263 6.00 -1.90 9.10
N CYS A 264 5.52 -2.39 7.97
CA CYS A 264 5.55 -3.80 7.62
C CYS A 264 6.76 -4.08 6.72
N THR A 265 7.98 -3.84 7.23
CA THR A 265 9.24 -4.04 6.50
C THR A 265 9.66 -5.50 6.40
#